data_AF-A0A4R2CCD4-F1
#
_entry.id   AF-A0A4R2CCD4-F1
#
_cell.length_a   1.000
_cell.length_b   1.000
_cell.length_c   1.000
_cell.angle_alpha   90.00
_cell.angle_beta   90.00
_cell.angle_gamma   90.00
#
_symmetry.space_group_name_H-M   'P 1'
#
loop_
_entity.id
_entity.type
_entity.pdbx_description
1 polymer ?
#
loop_
_entity_poly.entity_id
_entity_poly.type
_entity_poly.pdbx_seq_one_letter_code
_entity_poly.pdbx_strand_id
1 'polypeptide(L)'
;MAPRKIADLVVLDADRLADIRNTRTIHMVITRGRVISPAVRERMPTDVEASLVRPLRRSAQAAAAELVVLPDYAARRPAHQERAASTDLRPAG
;
A
#
# COMPACT_ATOMS: atom_id res chain seq x y z
N MET A 1 18.35 -35.70 16.02
CA MET A 1 16.93 -35.26 16.02
C MET A 1 16.89 -33.79 16.41
N ALA A 2 16.58 -32.88 15.49
CA ALA A 2 16.53 -31.45 15.81
C ALA A 2 15.15 -31.11 16.43
N PRO A 3 15.09 -30.60 17.67
CA PRO A 3 13.82 -30.27 18.31
C PRO A 3 13.27 -28.92 17.82
N ARG A 4 11.94 -28.80 17.87
CA ARG A 4 11.14 -27.55 17.86
C ARG A 4 10.99 -26.81 16.52
N LYS A 5 10.37 -27.45 15.51
CA LYS A 5 9.71 -26.69 14.44
C LYS A 5 8.42 -26.08 15.00
N ILE A 6 8.34 -24.75 15.06
CA ILE A 6 7.09 -24.06 15.37
C ILE A 6 6.14 -24.32 14.20
N ALA A 7 5.01 -24.97 14.48
CA ALA A 7 4.06 -25.35 13.45
C ALA A 7 3.06 -24.22 13.20
N ASP A 8 2.84 -23.91 11.93
CA ASP A 8 1.67 -23.16 11.47
C ASP A 8 0.66 -24.19 10.97
N LEU A 9 -0.51 -24.25 11.61
CA LEU A 9 -1.54 -25.26 11.38
C LEU A 9 -2.91 -24.62 11.25
N VAL A 10 -3.79 -25.30 10.52
CA VAL A 10 -5.20 -24.95 10.39
C VAL A 10 -6.05 -26.17 10.68
N VAL A 11 -7.13 -25.97 11.44
CA VAL A 11 -8.17 -26.98 11.67
C VAL A 11 -9.38 -26.57 10.85
N LEU A 12 -9.93 -27.51 10.10
CA LEU A 12 -11.09 -27.31 9.24
C LEU A 12 -12.32 -27.94 9.88
N ASP A 13 -13.50 -27.35 9.69
CA ASP A 13 -14.77 -27.95 10.12
C ASP A 13 -15.24 -29.07 9.18
N ALA A 14 -14.61 -29.21 8.00
CA ALA A 14 -15.01 -30.17 6.97
C ALA A 14 -13.80 -30.87 6.32
N ASP A 15 -14.03 -32.07 5.78
CA ASP A 15 -12.99 -32.89 5.18
C ASP A 15 -12.52 -32.32 3.82
N ARG A 16 -11.26 -31.92 3.74
CA ARG A 16 -10.63 -31.40 2.51
C ARG A 16 -10.38 -32.46 1.44
N LEU A 17 -10.28 -33.73 1.83
CA LEU A 17 -10.07 -34.82 0.88
C LEU A 17 -11.37 -35.14 0.13
N ALA A 18 -12.51 -34.89 0.76
CA ALA A 18 -13.83 -34.98 0.14
C ALA A 18 -14.12 -33.80 -0.83
N ASP A 19 -13.77 -32.57 -0.45
CA ASP A 19 -13.81 -31.39 -1.35
C ASP A 19 -12.71 -30.39 -0.94
N ILE A 20 -11.83 -30.03 -1.87
CA ILE A 20 -10.75 -29.05 -1.64
C ILE A 20 -11.28 -27.66 -1.22
N ARG A 21 -12.52 -27.30 -1.58
CA ARG A 21 -13.16 -26.04 -1.18
C ARG A 21 -13.39 -25.95 0.33
N ASN A 22 -13.41 -27.10 1.03
CA ASN A 22 -13.54 -27.17 2.48
C ASN A 22 -12.34 -26.53 3.21
N THR A 23 -11.24 -26.26 2.51
CA THR A 23 -10.14 -25.43 3.03
C THR A 23 -10.57 -24.00 3.43
N ARG A 24 -11.73 -23.53 2.96
CA ARG A 24 -12.31 -22.24 3.36
C ARG A 24 -13.08 -22.31 4.68
N THR A 25 -13.50 -23.49 5.11
CA THR A 25 -14.28 -23.71 6.33
C THR A 25 -13.34 -23.95 7.49
N ILE A 26 -12.69 -22.88 7.95
CA ILE A 26 -11.65 -22.90 8.97
C ILE A 26 -12.28 -22.75 10.35
N HIS A 27 -12.06 -23.76 11.20
CA HIS A 27 -12.44 -23.73 12.61
C HIS A 27 -11.45 -22.87 13.42
N MET A 28 -10.15 -23.19 13.36
CA MET A 28 -9.12 -22.46 14.12
C MET A 28 -7.77 -22.44 13.39
N VAL A 29 -6.94 -21.46 13.77
CA VAL A 29 -5.58 -21.30 13.24
C VAL A 29 -4.59 -21.33 14.39
N ILE A 30 -3.51 -22.08 14.24
CA ILE A 30 -2.38 -22.08 15.16
C ILE A 30 -1.19 -21.50 14.41
N THR A 31 -0.63 -20.40 14.91
CA THR A 31 0.56 -19.80 14.30
C THR A 31 1.49 -19.25 15.36
N ARG A 32 2.80 -19.42 15.17
CA ARG A 32 3.81 -18.96 16.13
C ARG A 32 3.56 -19.44 17.57
N GLY A 33 2.98 -20.64 17.72
CA GLY A 33 2.59 -21.20 19.02
C GLY A 33 1.36 -20.54 19.67
N ARG A 34 0.61 -19.71 18.94
CA ARG A 34 -0.61 -19.04 19.40
C ARG A 34 -1.83 -19.62 18.72
N VAL A 35 -2.90 -19.81 19.49
CA VAL A 35 -4.20 -20.26 18.99
C VAL A 35 -5.06 -19.04 18.68
N ILE A 36 -5.59 -18.99 17.46
CA ILE A 36 -6.64 -18.07 17.02
C ILE A 36 -7.91 -18.89 16.98
N SER A 37 -8.76 -18.72 17.99
CA SER A 37 -10.04 -19.41 18.12
C SER A 37 -11.06 -18.89 17.10
N PRO A 38 -12.18 -19.62 16.86
CA PRO A 38 -13.24 -19.18 15.95
C PRO A 38 -13.73 -17.76 16.28
N ALA A 39 -14.06 -17.50 17.55
CA ALA A 39 -14.56 -16.21 18.02
C ALA A 39 -13.56 -15.05 17.82
N VAL A 40 -12.25 -15.33 17.92
CA VAL A 40 -11.22 -14.32 17.65
C VAL A 40 -11.09 -14.09 16.14
N ARG A 41 -11.08 -15.15 15.34
CA ARG A 41 -10.99 -15.10 13.87
C ARG A 41 -12.16 -14.32 13.26
N GLU A 42 -13.36 -14.48 13.79
CA GLU A 42 -14.57 -13.76 13.34
C GLU A 42 -14.47 -12.25 13.56
N ARG A 43 -13.77 -11.81 14.62
CA ARG A 43 -13.59 -10.38 14.95
C ARG A 43 -12.45 -9.72 14.18
N MET A 44 -11.44 -10.51 13.79
CA MET A 44 -10.22 -10.01 13.13
C MET A 44 -10.48 -9.13 11.89
N PRO A 45 -11.39 -9.47 10.95
CA PRO A 45 -11.66 -8.61 9.80
C PRO A 45 -12.08 -7.20 10.21
N THR A 46 -13.01 -7.08 11.17
CA THR A 46 -13.46 -5.79 11.69
C THR A 46 -12.33 -5.04 12.39
N ASP A 47 -11.51 -5.72 13.19
CA ASP A 47 -10.35 -5.11 13.86
C ASP A 47 -9.32 -4.58 12.85
N VAL A 48 -9.09 -5.33 11.76
CA VAL A 48 -8.21 -4.93 10.66
C VAL A 48 -8.79 -3.72 9.93
N GLU A 49 -10.06 -3.75 9.55
CA GLU A 49 -10.74 -2.63 8.88
C GLU A 49 -10.67 -1.35 9.71
N ALA A 50 -10.97 -1.42 11.01
CA ALA A 50 -10.86 -0.29 11.92
C ALA A 50 -9.41 0.27 11.99
N SER A 51 -8.42 -0.62 11.92
CA SER A 51 -7.00 -0.25 11.92
C SER A 51 -6.56 0.47 10.64
N LEU A 52 -7.19 0.19 9.48
CA LEU A 52 -6.87 0.83 8.20
C LEU A 52 -7.31 2.30 8.12
N VAL A 53 -8.30 2.72 8.92
CA VAL A 53 -8.80 4.11 8.94
C VAL A 53 -7.72 5.10 9.38
N ARG A 54 -6.83 4.71 10.30
CA ARG A 54 -5.77 5.59 10.82
C ARG A 54 -4.67 5.91 9.78
N PRO A 55 -4.08 4.91 9.08
CA PRO A 55 -3.13 5.16 8.00
C PRO A 55 -3.69 6.01 6.86
N LEU A 56 -4.89 5.68 6.36
CA LEU A 56 -5.49 6.38 5.23
C LEU A 56 -5.76 7.86 5.53
N ARG A 57 -6.16 8.18 6.76
CA ARG A 57 -6.33 9.57 7.21
C ARG A 57 -5.02 10.35 7.23
N ARG A 58 -3.91 9.74 7.69
CA ARG A 58 -2.58 10.38 7.62
C ARG A 58 -2.12 10.60 6.19
N SER A 59 -2.31 9.63 5.31
CA SER A 59 -1.96 9.77 3.88
C SER A 59 -2.76 10.89 3.22
N ALA A 60 -4.06 10.99 3.51
CA ALA A 60 -4.89 12.08 3.01
C ALA A 60 -4.47 13.46 3.56
N GLN A 61 -4.08 13.54 4.84
CA GLN A 61 -3.58 14.78 5.46
C GLN A 61 -2.23 15.21 4.89
N ALA A 62 -1.31 14.26 4.63
CA ALA A 62 -0.03 14.55 4.00
C ALA A 62 -0.21 15.05 2.55
N ALA A 63 -1.10 14.41 1.77
CA ALA A 63 -1.41 14.85 0.41
C ALA A 63 -2.11 16.23 0.37
N ALA A 64 -2.98 16.52 1.34
CA ALA A 64 -3.60 17.84 1.46
C ALA A 64 -2.59 18.93 1.86
N ALA A 65 -1.61 18.62 2.70
CA ALA A 65 -0.53 19.55 3.04
C ALA A 65 0.38 19.84 1.84
N GLU A 66 0.62 18.87 0.96
CA GLU A 66 1.38 19.05 -0.28
C GLU A 66 0.66 20.00 -1.26
N LEU A 67 -0.67 19.91 -1.37
CA LEU A 67 -1.47 20.83 -2.20
C LEU A 67 -1.47 22.28 -1.68
N VAL A 68 -1.32 22.48 -0.36
CA VAL A 68 -1.28 23.82 0.26
C VAL A 68 0.09 24.50 0.08
N VAL A 69 1.15 23.77 -0.29
CA VAL A 69 2.53 24.29 -0.42
C VAL A 69 2.87 24.79 -1.84
N LEU A 70 1.89 24.92 -2.75
CA LEU A 70 2.08 25.63 -4.03
C LEU A 70 1.48 27.05 -4.03
N PRO A 71 2.07 28.04 -3.33
CA PRO A 71 2.01 29.41 -3.78
C PRO A 71 3.24 29.67 -4.69
N ASP A 72 2.98 30.28 -5.85
CA ASP A 72 3.99 31.04 -6.63
C ASP A 72 4.72 30.37 -7.82
N TYR A 73 4.10 29.41 -8.53
CA TYR A 73 4.64 28.97 -9.84
C TYR A 73 4.27 29.90 -11.02
N ALA A 74 3.26 30.78 -10.85
CA ALA A 74 2.72 31.59 -11.95
C ALA A 74 3.49 32.92 -12.20
N ALA A 75 4.41 33.32 -11.31
CA ALA A 75 5.04 34.65 -11.37
C ALA A 75 6.37 34.72 -12.15
N ARG A 76 6.99 33.59 -12.55
CA ARG A 76 8.25 33.61 -13.32
C ARG A 76 8.02 33.26 -14.79
N ARG A 77 7.71 34.26 -15.62
CA ARG A 77 8.00 34.18 -17.06
C ARG A 77 9.52 34.30 -17.25
N PRO A 78 10.24 33.30 -17.81
CA PRO A 78 11.64 33.47 -18.16
C PRO A 78 11.75 34.31 -19.44
N ALA A 79 12.32 35.51 -19.31
CA ALA A 79 12.69 36.39 -20.41
C ALA A 79 13.97 35.88 -21.10
N HIS A 80 13.90 34.79 -21.87
CA HIS A 80 15.04 34.29 -22.65
C HIS A 80 14.66 33.67 -24.01
N GLN A 81 13.61 34.17 -24.66
CA GLN A 81 13.34 33.81 -26.05
C GLN A 81 13.32 35.04 -26.96
N GLU A 82 14.48 35.72 -27.06
CA GLU A 82 14.74 36.62 -28.18
C GLU A 82 16.24 36.76 -28.44
N ARG A 83 16.90 35.69 -28.87
CA ARG A 83 18.17 35.77 -29.62
C ARG A 83 18.25 34.60 -30.61
N ALA A 84 17.58 34.75 -31.74
CA ALA A 84 17.85 33.95 -32.94
C ALA A 84 17.37 34.68 -34.19
N ALA A 85 18.08 35.73 -34.59
CA ALA A 85 18.18 36.18 -35.97
C ALA A 85 19.27 37.26 -36.08
N SER A 86 20.52 36.85 -35.95
CA SER A 86 21.65 37.66 -36.44
C SER A 86 22.60 36.71 -37.15
N THR A 87 22.13 36.20 -38.30
CA THR A 87 23.00 35.52 -39.25
C THR A 87 23.64 36.59 -40.11
N ASP A 88 24.93 36.72 -39.91
CA ASP A 88 25.89 37.47 -40.70
C ASP A 88 25.86 37.04 -42.19
N LEU A 89 25.77 38.02 -43.09
CA LEU A 89 25.99 37.87 -44.53
C LEU A 89 26.81 39.07 -45.04
N ARG A 90 28.12 38.98 -44.76
CA ARG A 90 29.30 39.22 -45.64
C ARG A 90 29.44 40.56 -46.40
N PRO A 91 30.62 41.22 -46.34
CA PRO A 91 30.96 42.36 -47.19
C PRO A 91 31.60 41.90 -48.51
N ALA A 92 31.37 42.65 -49.59
CA ALA A 92 32.29 42.70 -50.75
C ALA A 92 31.95 43.90 -51.66
N GLY A 93 32.97 44.70 -51.96
CA GLY A 93 33.04 45.53 -53.17
C GLY A 93 32.79 47.02 -52.96
#